data_AF-A0A937N8C6-F1
#
_entry.id   AF-A0A937N8C6-F1
#
_cell.length_a   1.000
_cell.length_b   1.000
_cell.length_c   1.000
_cell.angle_alpha   90.00
_cell.angle_beta   90.00
_cell.angle_gamma   90.00
#
_symmetry.space_group_name_H-M   'P 1'
#
loop_
_entity.id
_entity.type
_entity.pdbx_description
1 polymer ?
#
loop_
_entity_poly.entity_id
_entity_poly.type
_entity_poly.pdbx_seq_one_letter_code
_entity_poly.pdbx_strand_id
1 'polypeptide(L)' 'MACCVGGKTIWFEGGRREPIIVRWSGRIKAGTITHRITIAMDLIPMCLELAGADSPADDATPARDGIESLFRPFDG' A
#
# COMPACT_ATOMS: atom_id res chain seq x y z
N MET A 1 -13.71 -0.29 16.29
CA MET A 1 -13.70 0.43 15.00
C MET A 1 -14.31 1.80 15.25
N ALA A 2 -13.48 2.83 15.47
CA ALA A 2 -13.97 4.19 15.63
C ALA A 2 -14.20 4.78 14.23
N CYS A 3 -15.38 5.36 14.00
CA CYS A 3 -15.66 6.09 12.77
C CYS A 3 -14.71 7.28 12.67
N CYS A 4 -13.99 7.42 11.55
CA CYS A 4 -13.08 8.54 11.34
C CYS A 4 -13.88 9.83 11.18
N VAL A 5 -13.37 10.94 11.72
CA VAL A 5 -14.06 12.23 11.68
C VAL A 5 -13.95 12.86 10.29
N GLY A 6 -15.04 13.43 9.78
CA GLY A 6 -15.09 14.11 8.47
C GLY A 6 -15.51 13.19 7.32
N GLY A 7 -15.43 13.69 6.09
CA GLY A 7 -15.82 12.99 4.87
C GLY A 7 -15.13 13.57 3.64
N LYS A 8 -15.56 13.14 2.45
CA LYS A 8 -15.03 13.63 1.17
C LYS A 8 -14.93 15.16 1.16
N THR A 9 -13.82 15.68 0.59
CA THR A 9 -13.40 17.10 0.55
C THR A 9 -12.88 17.70 1.85
N ILE A 10 -12.87 16.95 2.95
CA ILE A 10 -12.38 17.42 4.25
C ILE A 10 -11.04 16.75 4.58
N TRP A 11 -10.07 17.52 5.07
CA TRP A 11 -8.71 17.04 5.39
C TRP A 11 -8.60 16.23 6.69
N PHE A 12 -9.71 15.86 7.33
CA PHE A 12 -9.69 14.95 8.47
C PHE A 12 -9.58 13.49 8.00
N GLU A 13 -9.37 12.57 8.94
CA GLU A 13 -9.18 11.14 8.63
C GLU A 13 -10.32 10.57 7.79
N GLY A 14 -11.59 10.96 8.03
CA GLY A 14 -12.74 10.46 7.27
C GLY A 14 -12.75 10.88 5.80
N GLY A 15 -11.93 11.85 5.38
CA GLY A 15 -11.83 12.29 3.99
C GLY A 15 -10.62 11.75 3.21
N ARG A 16 -9.64 11.13 3.88
CA ARG A 16 -8.41 10.60 3.25
C ARG A 16 -8.09 9.14 3.60
N ARG A 17 -8.64 8.63 4.71
CA ARG A 17 -8.37 7.27 5.16
C ARG A 17 -9.32 6.33 4.43
N GLU A 18 -8.74 5.53 3.56
CA GLU A 18 -9.48 4.57 2.76
C GLU A 18 -9.23 3.13 3.23
N PRO A 19 -10.21 2.23 3.10
CA PRO A 19 -9.98 0.81 3.32
C PRO A 19 -9.15 0.23 2.16
N ILE A 20 -8.09 -0.52 2.50
CA ILE A 20 -7.29 -1.27 1.53
C ILE A 20 -7.27 -2.75 1.92
N ILE A 21 -7.55 -3.63 0.94
CA ILE A 21 -7.53 -5.08 1.11
C ILE A 21 -6.71 -5.66 -0.05
N VAL A 22 -5.73 -6.50 0.27
CA VAL A 22 -4.89 -7.17 -0.71
C VAL A 22 -4.97 -8.69 -0.49
N ARG A 23 -5.12 -9.45 -1.57
CA ARG A 23 -5.18 -10.92 -1.54
C ARG A 23 -4.24 -11.52 -2.58
N TRP A 24 -3.39 -12.44 -2.13
CA TRP A 24 -2.56 -13.25 -3.01
C TRP A 24 -2.37 -14.65 -2.43
N SER A 25 -2.99 -15.64 -3.06
CA SER A 25 -2.86 -17.04 -2.66
C SER A 25 -1.41 -17.52 -2.80
N GLY A 26 -0.83 -18.09 -1.73
CA GLY A 26 0.53 -18.61 -1.73
C GLY A 26 1.63 -17.56 -1.48
N ARG A 27 1.30 -16.26 -1.41
CA ARG A 27 2.24 -15.20 -1.02
C ARG A 27 1.81 -14.44 0.22
N ILE A 28 0.51 -14.19 0.38
CA ILE A 28 -0.04 -13.50 1.56
C ILE A 28 -0.77 -14.51 2.43
N LYS A 29 -0.35 -14.64 3.70
CA LYS A 29 -1.06 -15.47 4.68
C LYS A 29 -2.47 -14.91 4.91
N ALA A 30 -3.48 -15.76 4.84
CA ALA A 30 -4.86 -15.35 5.07
C ALA A 30 -5.05 -14.78 6.49
N GLY A 31 -5.89 -13.75 6.62
CA GLY A 31 -6.20 -13.11 7.90
C GLY A 31 -5.11 -12.18 8.44
N THR A 32 -4.09 -11.89 7.64
CA THR A 32 -3.03 -10.94 7.99
C THR A 32 -3.57 -9.51 8.12
N ILE A 33 -3.09 -8.78 9.13
CA ILE A 33 -3.37 -7.36 9.35
C ILE A 33 -2.05 -6.61 9.40
N THR A 34 -1.97 -5.47 8.71
CA THR A 34 -0.83 -4.55 8.78
C THR A 34 -1.31 -3.17 9.24
N HIS A 35 -0.49 -2.51 10.08
CA HIS A 35 -0.75 -1.14 10.57
C HIS A 35 0.18 -0.10 9.92
N ARG A 36 0.90 -0.48 8.86
CA ARG A 36 1.77 0.42 8.12
C ARG A 36 0.95 1.52 7.43
N ILE A 37 1.43 2.76 7.52
CA ILE A 37 0.88 3.88 6.76
C ILE A 37 1.25 3.69 5.30
N THR A 38 0.23 3.66 4.45
CA THR A 38 0.37 3.46 3.00
C THR A 38 -0.44 4.54 2.29
N ILE A 39 0.03 4.99 1.14
CA ILE A 39 -0.68 5.92 0.26
C ILE A 39 -0.94 5.26 -1.09
N ALA A 40 -1.93 5.75 -1.84
CA ALA A 40 -2.28 5.19 -3.14
C ALA A 40 -1.11 5.17 -4.14
N MET A 41 -0.17 6.12 -3.99
CA MET A 41 1.04 6.21 -4.83
C MET A 41 1.99 5.01 -4.66
N ASP A 42 1.91 4.28 -3.54
CA ASP A 42 2.74 3.10 -3.31
C ASP A 42 2.28 1.90 -4.17
N LEU A 43 1.09 1.96 -4.79
CA LEU A 43 0.56 0.89 -5.66
C LEU A 43 1.31 0.77 -6.98
N ILE A 44 1.82 1.88 -7.53
CA ILE A 44 2.57 1.86 -8.81
C ILE A 44 3.90 1.13 -8.67
N PRO A 45 4.82 1.52 -7.76
CA PRO A 45 6.07 0.78 -7.58
C PRO A 45 5.80 -0.67 -7.17
N MET A 46 4.76 -0.92 -6.36
CA MET A 46 4.34 -2.29 -6.04
C MET A 46 4.00 -3.10 -7.29
N CYS A 47 3.17 -2.58 -8.20
CA CYS A 47 2.82 -3.28 -9.44
C CYS A 47 4.03 -3.49 -10.37
N LEU A 48 4.94 -2.53 -10.44
CA LEU A 48 6.15 -2.62 -11.26
C LEU A 48 7.08 -3.73 -10.76
N GLU A 49 7.38 -3.74 -9.46
CA GLU A 49 8.18 -4.79 -8.85
C GLU A 49 7.51 -6.18 -9.03
N LEU A 50 6.17 -6.26 -9.04
CA LEU A 50 5.44 -7.53 -9.25
C LEU A 50 5.48 -8.01 -10.69
N ALA A 51 5.56 -7.07 -11.64
CA ALA A 51 5.78 -7.36 -13.04
C ALA A 51 7.26 -7.69 -13.35
N GLY A 52 8.18 -7.49 -12.40
CA GLY A 52 9.61 -7.59 -12.63
C GLY A 52 10.14 -6.51 -13.56
N ALA A 53 9.47 -5.35 -13.60
CA ALA A 53 9.81 -4.22 -14.45
C ALA A 53 10.62 -3.19 -13.65
N ASP A 54 11.62 -2.58 -14.30
CA ASP A 54 12.40 -1.51 -13.69
C ASP A 54 11.57 -0.22 -13.58
N SER A 55 11.81 0.55 -12.51
CA SER A 55 11.26 1.89 -12.41
C SER A 55 11.85 2.78 -13.51
N PRO A 56 11.06 3.64 -14.16
CA PRO A 56 11.60 4.69 -15.02
C PRO A 56 12.64 5.52 -14.25
N ALA A 57 13.80 5.76 -14.89
CA ALA A 57 14.97 6.37 -14.25
C ALA A 57 14.78 7.85 -13.83
N ASP A 58 13.66 8.48 -14.19
CA ASP A 58 13.40 9.92 -14.07
C ASP A 58 12.20 10.25 -13.15
N ASP A 59 11.74 9.26 -12.38
CA ASP A 59 10.58 9.43 -11.52
C ASP A 59 10.95 10.21 -10.25
N ALA A 60 10.44 11.44 -10.13
CA ALA A 60 10.53 12.27 -8.92
C ALA A 60 9.76 11.68 -7.71
N THR A 61 9.04 10.58 -7.90
CA THR A 61 8.44 9.82 -6.80
C THR A 61 9.59 9.05 -6.16
N PRO A 62 9.94 9.29 -4.88
CA PRO A 62 10.93 8.45 -4.22
C PRO A 62 10.41 7.02 -4.35
N ALA A 63 11.16 6.16 -5.05
CA ALA A 63 10.89 4.74 -5.15
C ALA A 63 10.87 4.23 -3.70
N ARG A 64 9.67 4.17 -3.11
CA ARG A 64 9.45 3.44 -1.89
C ARG A 64 9.26 2.02 -2.34
N ASP A 65 10.06 1.12 -1.78
CA ASP A 65 9.98 -0.30 -2.06
C ASP A 65 8.55 -0.79 -1.77
N GLY A 66 7.75 -0.91 -2.84
CA GLY A 66 6.29 -0.97 -2.77
C GLY A 66 5.83 -2.35 -2.30
N ILE A 67 6.57 -3.39 -2.69
CA ILE A 67 6.36 -4.74 -2.20
C ILE A 67 7.23 -5.00 -0.97
N GLU A 68 8.48 -4.53 -0.98
CA GLU A 68 9.43 -4.87 0.08
C GLU A 68 8.91 -4.43 1.45
N SER A 69 8.22 -3.29 1.51
CA SER A 69 7.77 -2.70 2.76
C SER A 69 6.40 -3.22 3.25
N LEU A 70 5.53 -3.71 2.35
CA LEU A 70 4.18 -4.19 2.67
C LEU A 70 4.09 -5.73 2.79
N PHE A 71 4.91 -6.47 2.03
CA PHE A 71 4.83 -7.94 1.93
C PHE A 71 6.05 -8.73 2.43
N ARG A 72 7.24 -8.13 2.69
CA ARG A 72 8.34 -8.89 3.33
C ARG A 72 8.12 -9.39 4.76
N PRO A 73 7.12 -8.98 5.56
CA PRO A 73 6.79 -9.71 6.79
C PRO A 73 6.37 -11.18 6.54
N PHE A 74 6.28 -11.65 5.29
CA PHE A 74 5.70 -12.95 4.94
C PHE A 74 6.68 -13.96 4.29
N ASP A 75 7.95 -13.59 4.06
CA ASP A 75 8.99 -14.52 3.58
C ASP A 75 9.77 -15.21 4.74
N GLY A 76 9.36 -15.00 6.00
CA GLY A 76 9.94 -15.65 7.19
C GLY A 76 9.23 -15.27 8.48
#